data_AF-A0AAD8HGZ9-F1
#
_entry.id   AF-A0AAD8HGZ9-F1
#
_cell.length_a   1.000
_cell.length_b   1.000
_cell.length_c   1.000
_cell.angle_alpha   90.00
_cell.angle_beta   90.00
_cell.angle_gamma   90.00
#
_symmetry.space_group_name_H-M   'P 1'
#
loop_
_entity.id
_entity.type
_entity.pdbx_description
1 polymer ?
#
loop_
_entity_poly.entity_id
_entity_poly.type
_entity_poly.pdbx_seq_one_letter_code
_entity_poly.pdbx_strand_id
1 'polypeptide(L)'
;MSEEYLTIADGLVVADSTWTYKIPTIDTIPRHFNVEVLNSGHHEKRVLSSKASGELPLLLAASVHCAKRAAIKEARKQYHGWSRNEQVTSVHTIIQHVEQDRWLELMICCCHTSDFGGMLLAPC
;
A
#
# COMPACT_ATOMS: atom_id res chain seq x y z
N MET A 1 -3.01 -4.32 -7.12
CA MET A 1 -4.45 -4.04 -7.33
C MET A 1 -4.67 -3.91 -8.82
N SER A 2 -4.91 -5.06 -9.44
CA SER A 2 -4.94 -5.33 -10.87
C SER A 2 -6.25 -5.97 -11.32
N GLU A 3 -6.99 -6.56 -10.38
CA GLU A 3 -8.27 -7.20 -10.65
C GLU A 3 -9.36 -6.14 -10.80
N GLU A 4 -10.09 -6.22 -11.91
CA GLU A 4 -11.21 -5.36 -12.23
C GLU A 4 -12.32 -6.24 -12.81
N TYR A 5 -13.56 -5.97 -12.36
CA TYR A 5 -14.73 -6.69 -12.81
C TYR A 5 -15.65 -5.71 -13.54
N LEU A 6 -15.60 -5.75 -14.87
CA LEU A 6 -16.33 -4.82 -15.73
C LEU A 6 -17.68 -5.42 -16.14
N THR A 7 -18.73 -4.61 -16.03
CA THR A 7 -20.10 -4.96 -16.44
C THR A 7 -20.63 -3.94 -17.45
N ILE A 8 -21.29 -4.42 -18.50
CA ILE A 8 -21.98 -3.60 -19.50
C ILE A 8 -23.32 -3.12 -18.91
N ALA A 9 -23.90 -2.04 -19.46
CA ALA A 9 -25.20 -1.51 -19.04
C ALA A 9 -26.33 -2.56 -19.02
N ASP A 10 -26.23 -3.60 -19.87
CA ASP A 10 -27.18 -4.71 -19.94
C ASP A 10 -27.00 -5.76 -18.82
N GLY A 11 -26.05 -5.56 -17.91
CA GLY A 11 -25.76 -6.46 -16.79
C GLY A 11 -24.84 -7.63 -17.14
N LEU A 12 -24.37 -7.73 -18.39
CA LEU A 12 -23.42 -8.76 -18.80
C LEU A 12 -21.99 -8.41 -18.38
N VAL A 13 -21.25 -9.44 -17.99
CA VAL A 13 -19.86 -9.37 -17.56
C VAL A 13 -18.96 -9.34 -18.80
N VAL A 14 -18.07 -8.35 -18.88
CA VAL A 14 -17.13 -8.20 -20.01
C VAL A 14 -15.97 -9.19 -19.88
N ALA A 15 -15.60 -9.54 -18.65
CA ALA A 15 -14.45 -10.39 -18.36
C ALA A 15 -14.76 -11.87 -18.64
N ASP A 16 -14.58 -12.32 -19.88
CA ASP A 16 -14.84 -13.67 -20.35
C ASP A 16 -13.59 -14.56 -20.45
N SER A 17 -12.40 -13.97 -20.32
CA SER A 17 -11.13 -14.66 -20.54
C SER A 17 -10.03 -14.19 -19.59
N THR A 18 -8.93 -14.94 -19.55
CA THR A 18 -7.70 -14.57 -18.83
C THR A 18 -7.01 -13.34 -19.44
N TRP A 19 -7.42 -12.91 -20.64
CA TRP A 19 -7.00 -11.65 -21.24
C TRP A 19 -7.72 -10.45 -20.65
N THR A 20 -8.96 -10.64 -20.20
CA THR A 20 -9.84 -9.58 -19.68
C THR A 20 -9.88 -9.53 -18.15
N TYR A 21 -9.65 -10.64 -17.44
CA TYR A 21 -9.51 -10.66 -15.97
C TYR A 21 -8.07 -10.97 -15.56
N LYS A 22 -7.42 -10.05 -14.84
CA LYS A 22 -6.00 -10.13 -14.50
C LYS A 22 -5.76 -10.32 -13.00
N ILE A 23 -5.59 -11.59 -12.62
CA ILE A 23 -5.07 -11.96 -11.30
C ILE A 23 -3.63 -11.45 -11.12
N PRO A 24 -3.20 -11.18 -9.87
CA PRO A 24 -1.81 -10.90 -9.55
C PRO A 24 -0.87 -11.98 -10.10
N THR A 25 0.11 -11.56 -10.88
CA THR A 25 1.20 -12.41 -11.39
C THR A 25 2.49 -12.13 -10.62
N ILE A 26 3.57 -12.86 -10.91
CA ILE A 26 4.89 -12.68 -10.29
C ILE A 26 5.40 -11.24 -10.36
N ASP A 27 5.06 -10.51 -11.42
CA ASP A 27 5.47 -9.11 -11.64
C ASP A 27 4.76 -8.12 -10.70
N THR A 28 3.65 -8.54 -10.09
CA THR A 28 2.85 -7.69 -9.18
C THR A 28 3.26 -7.81 -7.72
N ILE A 29 4.14 -8.76 -7.40
CA ILE A 29 4.65 -8.99 -6.05
C ILE A 29 5.73 -7.93 -5.73
N PRO A 30 5.72 -7.33 -4.52
CA PRO A 30 6.78 -6.42 -4.11
C PRO A 30 8.17 -7.07 -4.20
N ARG A 31 9.15 -6.34 -4.76
CA ARG A 31 10.52 -6.84 -4.90
C ARG A 31 11.14 -7.25 -3.55
N HIS A 32 10.80 -6.53 -2.50
CA HIS A 32 11.12 -6.87 -1.11
C HIS A 32 9.82 -7.23 -0.40
N PHE A 33 9.66 -8.51 -0.06
CA PHE A 33 8.49 -9.04 0.61
C PHE A 33 8.94 -9.76 1.90
N ASN A 34 8.91 -9.01 3.02
CA ASN A 34 9.37 -9.49 4.31
C ASN A 34 8.18 -9.93 5.16
N VAL A 35 8.25 -11.13 5.72
CA VAL A 35 7.19 -11.70 6.56
C VAL A 35 7.82 -12.27 7.82
N GLU A 36 7.33 -11.86 8.97
CA GLU A 36 7.77 -12.33 10.28
C GLU A 36 6.57 -12.84 11.09
N VAL A 37 6.75 -13.98 11.75
CA VAL A 37 5.75 -14.52 12.67
C VAL A 37 6.13 -14.10 14.08
N LEU A 38 5.29 -13.28 14.70
CA LEU A 38 5.54 -12.80 16.05
C LEU A 38 5.47 -13.96 17.05
N ASN A 39 6.56 -14.15 17.81
CA ASN A 39 6.57 -15.08 18.93
C ASN A 39 5.81 -14.47 20.12
N SER A 40 4.54 -14.85 20.25
CA SER A 40 3.62 -14.31 21.27
C SER A 40 3.54 -15.13 22.56
N GLY A 41 4.45 -16.11 22.74
CA GLY A 41 4.46 -17.00 23.90
C GLY A 41 3.35 -18.05 23.90
N HIS A 42 3.16 -18.70 25.05
CA HIS A 42 2.14 -19.75 25.21
C HIS A 42 0.76 -19.15 25.48
N HIS A 43 -0.25 -19.64 24.76
CA HIS A 43 -1.66 -19.25 24.91
C HIS A 43 -2.47 -20.47 25.38
N GLU A 44 -2.78 -20.53 26.67
CA GLU A 44 -3.47 -21.66 27.32
C GLU A 44 -4.90 -21.88 26.82
N LYS A 45 -5.59 -20.80 26.43
CA LYS A 45 -7.00 -20.83 26.01
C LYS A 45 -7.22 -21.25 24.55
N ARG A 46 -6.17 -21.63 23.83
CA ARG A 46 -6.23 -21.93 22.39
C ARG A 46 -5.68 -23.32 22.12
N VAL A 47 -6.25 -23.99 21.12
CA VAL A 47 -5.74 -25.29 20.66
C VAL A 47 -4.30 -25.12 20.20
N LEU A 48 -3.37 -25.76 20.92
CA LEU A 48 -1.93 -25.69 20.67
C LEU A 48 -1.38 -24.25 20.61
N SER A 49 -2.00 -23.32 21.34
CA SER A 49 -1.64 -21.89 21.31
C SER A 49 -1.74 -21.22 19.93
N SER A 50 -2.52 -21.79 19.01
CA SER A 50 -2.64 -21.30 17.62
C SER A 50 -3.50 -20.03 17.47
N LYS A 51 -3.38 -19.35 16.33
CA LYS A 51 -4.21 -18.18 15.96
C LYS A 51 -4.64 -18.30 14.50
N ALA A 52 -5.91 -18.03 14.20
CA ALA A 52 -6.41 -18.00 12.83
C ALA A 52 -5.79 -16.80 12.09
N SER A 53 -5.29 -17.06 10.88
CA SER A 53 -4.63 -16.06 10.03
C SER A 53 -5.08 -16.12 8.57
N GLY A 54 -6.20 -16.78 8.25
CA GLY A 54 -6.63 -16.92 6.85
C GLY A 54 -6.95 -15.58 6.19
N GLU A 55 -7.78 -14.75 6.85
CA GLU A 55 -8.33 -13.52 6.26
C GLU A 55 -7.49 -12.27 6.56
N LEU A 56 -6.77 -12.27 7.69
CA LEU A 56 -5.98 -11.12 8.13
C LEU A 56 -4.94 -10.63 7.09
N PRO A 57 -4.18 -11.50 6.40
CA PRO A 57 -3.22 -11.09 5.38
C PRO A 57 -3.90 -10.47 4.14
N LEU A 58 -5.13 -10.89 3.82
CA LEU A 58 -5.88 -10.31 2.71
C LEU A 58 -6.20 -8.84 2.98
N LEU A 59 -6.59 -8.52 4.23
CA LEU A 59 -6.80 -7.13 4.65
C LEU A 59 -5.50 -6.30 4.57
N LEU A 60 -4.35 -6.90 4.90
CA LEU A 60 -3.06 -6.22 4.84
C LEU A 60 -2.69 -5.75 3.43
N ALA A 61 -3.22 -6.38 2.38
CA ALA A 61 -3.03 -5.94 0.99
C ALA A 61 -3.53 -4.50 0.72
N ALA A 62 -4.45 -3.98 1.54
CA ALA A 62 -4.91 -2.60 1.46
C ALA A 62 -3.77 -1.58 1.69
N SER A 63 -2.71 -1.97 2.41
CA SER A 63 -1.53 -1.11 2.62
C SER A 63 -0.89 -0.64 1.31
N VAL A 64 -0.79 -1.52 0.31
CA VAL A 64 -0.24 -1.19 -1.02
C VAL A 64 -1.12 -0.16 -1.74
N HIS A 65 -2.44 -0.27 -1.60
CA HIS A 65 -3.37 0.71 -2.16
C HIS A 65 -3.19 2.09 -1.51
N CYS A 66 -3.05 2.14 -0.19
CA CYS A 66 -2.79 3.38 0.54
C CYS A 66 -1.45 4.02 0.14
N ALA A 67 -0.37 3.23 0.06
CA ALA A 67 0.94 3.71 -0.39
C ALA A 67 0.87 4.32 -1.81
N LYS A 68 0.15 3.67 -2.74
CA LYS A 68 -0.07 4.20 -4.09
C LYS A 68 -0.80 5.53 -4.08
N ARG A 69 -1.88 5.66 -3.29
CA ARG A 69 -2.64 6.92 -3.18
C ARG A 69 -1.80 8.05 -2.60
N ALA A 70 -0.98 7.74 -1.60
CA ALA A 70 -0.04 8.69 -1.02
C ALA A 70 1.00 9.18 -2.05
N ALA A 71 1.61 8.27 -2.81
CA ALA A 71 2.56 8.62 -3.86
C ALA A 71 1.93 9.54 -4.92
N ILE A 72 0.70 9.23 -5.36
CA ILE A 72 -0.03 10.09 -6.32
C ILE A 72 -0.31 11.48 -5.73
N LYS A 73 -0.66 11.55 -4.44
CA LYS A 73 -0.93 12.82 -3.75
C LYS A 73 0.32 13.71 -3.72
N GLU A 74 1.49 13.17 -3.38
CA GLU A 74 2.73 13.92 -3.37
C GLU A 74 3.18 14.31 -4.78
N ALA A 75 3.09 13.41 -5.75
CA ALA A 75 3.38 13.72 -7.16
C ALA A 75 2.52 14.88 -7.69
N ARG A 76 1.23 14.95 -7.32
CA ARG A 76 0.36 16.08 -7.70
C ARG A 76 0.77 17.39 -7.05
N LYS A 77 1.18 17.37 -5.77
CA LYS A 77 1.69 18.58 -5.10
C LYS A 77 2.97 19.09 -5.75
N GLN A 78 3.91 18.20 -6.07
CA GLN A 78 5.14 18.54 -6.76
C GLN A 78 4.84 19.16 -8.14
N TYR A 79 3.93 18.56 -8.92
CA TYR A 79 3.49 19.10 -10.22
C TYR A 79 2.91 20.51 -10.12
N HIS A 80 2.02 20.77 -9.14
CA HIS A 80 1.47 22.12 -8.90
C HIS A 80 2.50 23.11 -8.33
N GLY A 81 3.57 22.62 -7.71
CA GLY A 81 4.71 23.42 -7.28
C GLY A 81 5.56 23.87 -8.47
N TRP A 82 5.83 22.98 -9.42
CA TRP A 82 6.54 23.31 -10.66
C TRP A 82 5.76 24.25 -11.58
N SER A 83 4.45 24.02 -11.74
CA SER A 83 3.61 24.91 -12.56
C SER A 83 3.55 26.35 -12.04
N ARG A 84 3.92 26.61 -10.76
CA ARG A 84 4.01 27.96 -10.18
C ARG A 84 5.41 28.56 -10.20
N ASN A 85 6.45 27.76 -10.46
CA ASN A 85 7.84 28.20 -10.50
C ASN A 85 8.40 27.99 -11.90
N GLU A 86 8.22 28.99 -12.76
CA GLU A 86 8.71 29.02 -14.16
C GLU A 86 10.24 29.13 -14.28
N GLN A 87 11.01 28.80 -13.22
CA GLN A 87 12.47 28.92 -13.16
C GLN A 87 13.23 27.65 -12.72
N VAL A 88 12.61 26.47 -12.69
CA VAL A 88 13.35 25.21 -12.43
C VAL A 88 13.82 24.61 -13.77
N THR A 89 14.91 25.14 -14.32
CA THR A 89 15.48 24.73 -15.62
C THR A 89 16.63 23.71 -15.51
N SER A 90 16.97 23.24 -14.31
CA SER A 90 18.07 22.28 -14.11
C SER A 90 17.55 20.92 -13.65
N VAL A 91 17.88 19.88 -14.43
CA VAL A 91 17.61 18.46 -14.15
C VAL A 91 18.16 18.03 -12.78
N HIS A 92 19.19 18.72 -12.29
CA HIS A 92 19.83 18.44 -11.00
C HIS A 92 18.94 18.79 -9.80
N THR A 93 18.13 19.85 -9.89
CA THR A 93 17.22 20.29 -8.83
C THR A 93 16.02 19.35 -8.70
N ILE A 94 15.62 18.71 -9.81
CA ILE A 94 14.53 17.73 -9.87
C ILE A 94 14.92 16.45 -9.11
N ILE A 95 16.13 15.94 -9.33
CA ILE A 95 16.63 14.72 -8.68
C ILE A 95 16.75 14.91 -7.17
N GLN A 96 17.26 16.06 -6.71
CA GLN A 96 17.39 16.33 -5.28
C GLN A 96 16.05 16.45 -4.54
N HIS A 97 14.98 16.92 -5.19
CA HIS A 97 13.65 16.99 -4.55
C HIS A 97 12.99 15.62 -4.38
N VAL A 98 13.23 14.68 -5.30
CA VAL A 98 12.68 13.32 -5.22
C VAL A 98 13.36 12.51 -4.12
N GLU A 99 14.63 12.81 -3.82
CA GLU A 99 15.45 12.06 -2.86
C GLU A 99 15.18 12.45 -1.38
N GLN A 100 14.42 13.53 -1.14
CA GLN A 100 14.07 14.02 0.20
C GLN A 100 12.71 13.53 0.73
N ASP A 101 12.02 12.62 0.04
CA ASP A 101 10.75 12.08 0.52
C ASP A 101 11.01 11.00 1.58
N ARG A 102 11.06 11.46 2.84
CA ARG A 102 11.09 10.63 4.05
C ARG A 102 9.92 9.63 4.05
N TRP A 103 10.20 8.40 3.61
CA TRP A 103 9.31 7.24 3.61
C TRP A 103 8.69 6.86 4.97
N LEU A 104 9.09 7.51 6.07
CA LEU A 104 8.67 7.17 7.43
C LEU A 104 7.32 7.78 7.86
N GLU A 105 6.80 8.84 7.23
CA GLU A 105 5.54 9.48 7.70
C GLU A 105 4.26 8.96 7.04
N LEU A 106 4.37 8.29 5.89
CA LEU A 106 3.19 7.78 5.17
C LEU A 106 2.64 6.46 5.74
N MET A 107 3.48 5.67 6.44
CA MET A 107 3.03 4.46 7.15
C MET A 107 2.12 4.78 8.35
N ILE A 108 2.28 5.95 8.99
CA ILE A 108 1.55 6.32 10.21
C ILE A 108 0.13 6.83 9.92
N CYS A 109 -0.12 7.40 8.74
CA CYS A 109 -1.38 8.09 8.44
C CYS A 109 -2.57 7.13 8.20
N CYS A 110 -2.32 5.84 7.91
CA CYS A 110 -3.40 4.84 7.80
C CYS A 110 -3.88 4.27 9.14
N CYS A 111 -3.09 4.39 10.21
CA CYS A 111 -3.50 3.90 11.54
C CYS A 111 -4.29 4.92 12.37
N HIS A 112 -4.29 6.21 11.99
CA HIS A 112 -4.88 7.28 12.82
C HIS A 112 -6.41 7.43 12.72
N THR A 113 -7.11 6.57 11.96
CA THR A 113 -8.59 6.56 11.90
C THR A 113 -9.23 5.31 12.51
N SER A 114 -8.45 4.47 13.18
CA SER A 114 -8.99 3.38 13.99
C SER A 114 -8.38 3.47 15.39
N ASP A 115 -9.15 4.09 16.29
CA ASP A 115 -8.99 3.96 17.74
C ASP A 115 -8.93 2.48 18.12
N PHE A 116 -7.72 1.97 18.27
CA PHE A 116 -7.41 0.85 19.16
C PHE A 116 -6.22 1.30 19.99
N GLY A 117 -6.51 1.73 21.22
CA GLY A 117 -5.50 2.21 22.16
C GLY A 117 -4.38 1.21 22.41
N GLY A 118 -3.18 1.73 22.61
CA GLY A 118 -2.02 0.93 23.01
C GLY A 118 -0.70 1.55 22.56
N MET A 119 -0.05 2.21 23.50
CA MET A 119 1.21 2.93 23.40
C MET A 119 2.41 2.11 22.87
N LEU A 120 3.32 2.87 22.24
CA LEU A 120 4.77 2.69 22.18
C LEU A 120 5.29 1.46 21.40
N LEU A 121 5.96 1.72 20.28
CA LEU A 121 7.43 1.83 20.25
C LEU A 121 7.90 2.37 18.89
N ALA A 122 8.72 3.42 18.98
CA ALA A 122 9.49 4.00 17.88
C ALA A 122 10.71 3.11 17.55
N PRO A 123 11.41 3.35 16.43
CA PRO A 123 12.05 2.33 15.60
C PRO A 123 13.53 2.11 15.92
N CYS A 124 14.10 1.02 15.36
CA CYS A 124 15.50 0.99 14.94
C CYS A 124 15.65 1.69 13.59
#